data_AF-A0AAV5UZP7-F1
#
_entry.id   AF-A0AAV5UZP7-F1
#
_cell.length_a   1.000
_cell.length_b   1.000
_cell.length_c   1.000
_cell.angle_alpha   90.00
_cell.angle_beta   90.00
_cell.angle_gamma   90.00
#
_symmetry.space_group_name_H-M   'P 1'
#
loop_
_entity.id
_entity.type
_entity.pdbx_description
1 polymer ?
#
loop_
_entity_poly.entity_id
_entity_poly.type
_entity_poly.pdbx_seq_one_letter_code
_entity_poly.pdbx_strand_id
1 'polypeptide(L)'
;VTSTMKFVLILVLLFSSAAAVYYSCKIENDTVYETGFPPRKLTAEEQQKIVEYSKGWAKYGEQLTRSIFGQGPKPVAPVFPCVCRKCN
;
A
#
# COMPACT_ATOMS: atom_id res chain seq x y z
N VAL A 1 12.79 27.30 -44.13
CA VAL A 1 11.98 26.60 -43.09
C VAL A 1 12.36 27.21 -41.74
N THR A 2 11.37 27.84 -41.13
CA THR A 2 11.42 28.95 -40.18
C THR A 2 11.94 28.56 -38.78
N SER A 3 12.85 29.39 -38.25
CA SER A 3 13.48 29.25 -36.92
C SER A 3 12.47 29.14 -35.76
N THR A 4 11.26 29.66 -35.96
CA THR A 4 10.15 29.63 -35.01
C THR A 4 9.56 28.23 -34.78
N MET A 5 9.58 27.33 -35.78
CA MET A 5 9.02 25.97 -35.64
C MET A 5 9.84 25.09 -34.68
N LYS A 6 11.16 25.31 -34.59
CA LYS A 6 12.04 24.54 -33.69
C LYS A 6 11.83 24.92 -32.23
N PHE A 7 11.59 26.21 -31.95
CA PHE A 7 11.32 26.68 -30.59
C PHE A 7 10.00 26.17 -30.04
N VAL A 8 8.97 26.04 -30.88
CA VAL A 8 7.66 25.49 -30.49
C VAL A 8 7.78 24.00 -30.12
N LEU A 9 8.54 23.22 -30.89
CA LEU A 9 8.78 21.80 -30.59
C LEU A 9 9.51 21.58 -29.26
N ILE A 10 10.47 22.44 -28.94
CA ILE A 10 11.21 22.37 -27.66
C ILE A 10 10.30 22.76 -26.48
N LEU A 11 9.43 23.77 -26.65
CA LEU A 11 8.44 24.15 -25.63
C LEU A 11 7.39 23.07 -25.38
N VAL A 12 6.93 22.37 -26.43
CA VAL A 12 5.96 21.27 -26.29
C VAL A 12 6.57 20.05 -25.58
N LEU A 13 7.84 19.75 -25.80
CA LEU A 13 8.52 18.64 -25.12
C LEU A 13 8.76 18.90 -23.61
N LEU A 14 8.91 20.16 -23.19
CA LEU A 14 9.16 20.53 -21.79
C LEU A 14 7.90 20.45 -20.90
N PHE A 15 6.69 20.37 -21.48
CA PHE A 15 5.44 20.32 -20.71
C PHE A 15 4.94 18.90 -20.38
N SER A 16 5.58 17.83 -20.89
CA SER A 16 5.06 16.46 -20.77
C SER A 16 5.37 15.72 -19.47
N SER A 17 6.08 16.31 -18.50
CA SER A 17 6.30 15.64 -17.20
C SER A 17 5.14 15.91 -16.23
N ALA A 18 3.92 15.54 -16.63
CA ALA A 18 2.86 15.28 -15.65
C ALA A 18 3.27 14.00 -14.91
N ALA A 19 3.99 14.17 -13.79
CA ALA A 19 4.38 13.06 -12.93
C ALA A 19 3.12 12.27 -12.58
N ALA A 20 3.06 11.02 -13.02
CA ALA A 20 2.08 10.07 -12.51
C ALA A 20 2.36 9.93 -11.01
N VAL A 21 1.62 10.66 -10.17
CA VAL A 21 1.73 10.59 -8.72
C VAL A 21 1.21 9.22 -8.32
N TYR A 22 2.11 8.25 -8.22
CA TYR A 22 1.77 6.91 -7.78
C TYR A 22 1.25 6.97 -6.34
N TYR A 23 0.04 6.46 -6.12
CA TYR A 23 -0.52 6.38 -4.78
C TYR A 23 0.30 5.39 -3.97
N SER A 24 0.88 5.85 -2.87
CA SER A 24 1.65 5.02 -1.95
C SER A 24 1.17 5.25 -0.52
N CYS A 25 1.16 4.18 0.25
CA CYS A 25 0.87 4.23 1.67
C CYS A 25 1.83 3.27 2.40
N LYS A 26 2.51 3.77 3.43
CA LYS A 26 3.41 2.97 4.27
C LYS A 26 3.22 3.31 5.74
N ILE A 27 3.57 2.36 6.60
CA ILE A 27 3.58 2.54 8.06
C ILE A 27 5.02 2.40 8.54
N GLU A 28 5.48 3.36 9.33
CA GLU A 28 6.82 3.37 9.92
C GLU A 28 6.75 4.02 11.31
N ASN A 29 7.21 3.32 12.36
CA ASN A 29 7.18 3.79 13.76
C ASN A 29 5.81 4.38 14.19
N ASP A 30 4.76 3.57 14.05
CA ASP A 30 3.36 3.92 14.31
C ASP A 30 2.83 5.16 13.55
N THR A 31 3.50 5.51 12.45
CA THR A 31 3.16 6.68 11.62
C THR A 31 2.79 6.22 10.23
N VAL A 32 1.61 6.63 9.77
CA VAL A 32 1.12 6.40 8.42
C VAL A 32 1.60 7.54 7.52
N TYR A 33 2.28 7.17 6.44
CA TYR A 33 2.69 8.07 5.37
C TYR A 33 1.89 7.72 4.13
N GLU A 34 1.11 8.67 3.63
CA GLU A 34 0.20 8.47 2.48
C GLU A 34 0.40 9.59 1.46
N THR A 35 0.56 9.23 0.18
CA THR A 35 0.78 10.21 -0.89
C THR A 35 -0.36 11.24 -0.91
N GLY A 36 -0.01 12.54 -0.84
CA GLY A 36 -0.98 13.63 -0.86
C GLY A 36 -1.61 13.97 0.49
N PHE A 37 -1.18 13.32 1.58
CA PHE A 37 -1.65 13.62 2.93
C PHE A 37 -0.48 13.85 3.90
N PRO A 38 -0.66 14.70 4.93
CA PRO A 38 0.35 14.84 5.98
C PRO A 38 0.50 13.52 6.75
N PRO A 39 1.73 13.17 7.21
CA PRO A 39 1.94 12.01 8.06
C PRO A 39 1.07 12.09 9.31
N ARG A 40 0.52 10.97 9.73
CA ARG A 40 -0.33 10.88 10.92
C ARG A 40 0.02 9.68 11.77
N LYS A 41 -0.27 9.73 13.07
CA LYS A 41 -0.19 8.56 13.92
C LYS A 41 -1.32 7.57 13.62
N LEU A 42 -1.05 6.29 13.84
CA LEU A 42 -2.09 5.27 13.94
C LEU A 42 -3.03 5.63 15.10
N THR A 43 -4.32 5.36 14.91
CA THR A 43 -5.27 5.41 16.02
C THR A 43 -5.11 4.15 16.89
N ALA A 44 -5.62 4.18 18.12
CA ALA A 44 -5.60 3.01 19.00
C ALA A 44 -6.33 1.81 18.38
N GLU A 45 -7.43 2.07 17.65
CA GLU A 45 -8.21 1.05 16.94
C GLU A 45 -7.42 0.43 15.78
N GLU A 46 -6.70 1.25 15.00
CA GLU A 46 -5.85 0.76 13.91
C GLU A 46 -4.69 -0.07 14.45
N GLN A 47 -4.08 0.38 15.55
CA GLN A 47 -3.01 -0.35 16.21
C GLN A 47 -3.50 -1.70 16.74
N GLN A 48 -4.69 -1.74 17.34
CA GLN A 48 -5.31 -3.00 17.78
C GLN A 48 -5.54 -3.96 16.61
N LYS A 49 -6.04 -3.46 15.47
CA LYS A 49 -6.23 -4.29 14.27
C LYS A 49 -4.91 -4.86 13.72
N ILE A 50 -3.82 -4.09 13.77
CA ILE A 50 -2.49 -4.58 13.38
C ILE A 50 -2.00 -5.69 14.33
N VAL A 51 -2.25 -5.55 15.63
CA VAL A 51 -1.95 -6.60 16.62
C VAL A 51 -2.78 -7.86 16.35
N GLU A 52 -4.06 -7.73 16.05
CA GLU A 52 -4.94 -8.85 15.71
C GLU A 52 -4.50 -9.55 14.41
N TYR A 53 -4.13 -8.78 13.39
CA TYR A 53 -3.54 -9.31 12.15
C TYR A 53 -2.29 -10.16 12.44
N SER A 54 -1.42 -9.66 13.31
CA SER A 54 -0.19 -10.37 13.72
C SER A 54 -0.50 -11.69 14.42
N LYS A 55 -1.52 -11.72 15.29
CA LYS A 55 -2.01 -12.95 15.93
C LYS A 55 -2.66 -13.91 14.92
N GLY A 56 -3.27 -13.39 13.86
CA GLY A 56 -3.85 -14.19 12.78
C GLY A 56 -2.84 -15.11 12.10
N TRP A 57 -1.58 -14.69 11.99
CA TRP A 57 -0.51 -15.50 11.41
C TRP A 57 -0.17 -16.74 12.23
N ALA A 58 -0.28 -16.69 13.56
CA ALA A 58 -0.07 -17.87 14.40
C ALA A 58 -1.14 -18.93 14.10
N LYS A 59 -2.41 -18.53 14.03
CA LYS A 59 -3.52 -19.43 13.67
C LYS A 59 -3.36 -19.98 12.26
N TYR A 60 -2.94 -19.14 11.31
CA TYR A 60 -2.68 -19.57 9.94
C TYR A 60 -1.60 -20.65 9.89
N GLY A 61 -0.51 -20.51 10.65
CA GLY A 61 0.57 -21.50 10.71
C GLY A 61 0.08 -22.87 11.22
N GLU A 62 -0.73 -22.88 12.28
CA GLU A 62 -1.34 -24.11 12.80
C GLU A 62 -2.25 -24.78 11.77
N GLN A 63 -3.13 -23.99 11.13
CA GLN A 63 -4.05 -24.51 10.12
C GLN A 63 -3.33 -24.98 8.86
N LEU A 64 -2.27 -24.28 8.44
CA LEU A 64 -1.43 -24.67 7.31
C LEU A 64 -0.75 -26.01 7.58
N THR A 65 -0.20 -26.18 8.78
CA THR A 65 0.41 -27.45 9.19
C THR A 65 -0.60 -28.58 9.09
N ARG A 66 -1.80 -28.41 9.66
CA ARG A 66 -2.87 -29.43 9.58
C ARG A 66 -3.29 -29.72 8.13
N SER A 67 -3.46 -28.68 7.31
CA SER A 67 -3.84 -28.82 5.90
C SER A 67 -2.79 -29.57 5.08
N ILE A 68 -1.49 -29.34 5.33
CA ILE A 68 -0.39 -30.08 4.67
C ILE A 68 -0.46 -31.59 4.99
N PHE A 69 -0.89 -31.96 6.20
CA PHE A 69 -1.10 -33.36 6.58
C PHE A 69 -2.49 -33.91 6.19
N GLY A 70 -3.23 -33.20 5.32
CA GLY A 70 -4.56 -33.62 4.87
C GLY A 70 -5.64 -33.52 5.95
N GLN A 71 -5.38 -32.81 7.04
CA GLN A 71 -6.32 -32.64 8.15
C GLN A 71 -6.99 -31.27 8.07
N GLY A 72 -8.21 -31.23 7.54
CA GLY A 72 -9.07 -30.04 7.57
C GLY A 72 -8.96 -29.15 6.32
N PRO A 73 -9.68 -28.01 6.33
CA PRO A 73 -9.78 -27.14 5.17
C PRO A 73 -8.47 -26.39 4.89
N LYS A 74 -8.32 -25.92 3.66
CA LYS A 74 -7.22 -25.03 3.28
C LYS A 74 -7.32 -23.73 4.10
N PRO A 75 -6.25 -23.30 4.79
CA PRO A 75 -6.27 -22.09 5.58
C PRO A 75 -6.39 -20.84 4.70
N VAL A 76 -6.95 -19.77 5.28
CA VAL A 76 -7.01 -18.45 4.65
C VAL A 76 -6.00 -17.55 5.36
N ALA A 77 -5.08 -16.97 4.60
CA ALA A 77 -4.10 -16.04 5.16
C ALA A 77 -4.81 -14.80 5.70
N PRO A 78 -4.39 -14.27 6.87
CA PRO A 78 -4.94 -13.02 7.38
C PRO A 78 -4.63 -11.88 6.39
N VAL A 79 -5.59 -10.98 6.22
CA VAL A 79 -5.46 -9.81 5.35
C VAL A 79 -5.02 -8.61 6.20
N PHE A 80 -4.03 -7.86 5.72
CA PHE A 80 -3.55 -6.68 6.43
C PHE A 80 -4.68 -5.65 6.58
N PRO A 81 -4.89 -5.06 7.78
CA PRO A 81 -5.98 -4.13 8.00
C PRO A 81 -5.75 -2.85 7.20
N CYS A 82 -6.83 -2.30 6.65
CA CYS A 82 -6.73 -1.03 5.96
C CYS A 82 -6.59 0.12 6.96
N VAL A 83 -5.42 0.75 6.93
CA VAL A 83 -5.09 1.97 7.70
C VAL A 83 -4.92 3.19 6.79
N CYS A 84 -4.87 2.98 5.48
CA CYS A 84 -4.76 4.05 4.50
C CYS A 84 -6.16 4.60 4.19
N ARG A 85 -6.28 5.83 3.69
CA ARG A 85 -7.62 6.33 3.30
C ARG A 85 -8.20 5.58 2.10
N LYS A 86 -7.35 4.99 1.25
CA LYS A 86 -7.75 4.06 0.21
C LYS A 86 -7.21 2.68 0.51
N CYS A 87 -8.11 1.71 0.53
CA CYS A 87 -7.80 0.28 0.57
C CYS A 87 -7.90 -0.22 -0.87
N ASN A 88 -6.81 -0.73 -1.43
CA ASN A 88 -6.87 -1.50 -2.67
C ASN A 88 -7.22 -2.96 -2.38
#